data_AF-A0A9D5BT18-F1
#
_entry.id   AF-A0A9D5BT18-F1
#
_cell.length_a   1.000
_cell.length_b   1.000
_cell.length_c   1.000
_cell.angle_alpha   90.00
_cell.angle_beta   90.00
_cell.angle_gamma   90.00
#
_symmetry.space_group_name_H-M   'P 1'
#
loop_
_entity.id
_entity.type
_entity.pdbx_description
1 polymer ?
#
loop_
_entity_poly.entity_id
_entity_poly.type
_entity_poly.pdbx_seq_one_letter_code
_entity_poly.pdbx_strand_id
1 'polypeptide(L)'
;MERNMKREDLDINKEKRSNSSGSDICLLPNEAKVGVNTMRDYTKRMQSQNVFRAILEEELLVNIKEHVLVPAHQVLTNEEKKSLLQRYTVKETQLPRMQVVDPVARYYGLSRGQVVKIIRPSETAGRYVTYRYVV
;
A
#
# COMPACT_ATOMS: atom_id res chain seq x y z
N MET A 1 0.48 -32.50 -12.26
CA MET A 1 -0.60 -31.77 -12.96
C MET A 1 -0.48 -30.31 -12.58
N GLU A 2 0.35 -29.56 -13.31
CA GLU A 2 0.38 -28.10 -13.18
C GLU A 2 -0.95 -27.57 -13.71
N ARG A 3 -1.73 -26.95 -12.83
CA ARG A 3 -2.89 -26.17 -13.27
C ARG A 3 -2.33 -25.00 -14.06
N ASN A 4 -2.47 -25.05 -15.38
CA ASN A 4 -2.28 -23.90 -16.26
C ASN A 4 -3.31 -22.84 -15.84
N MET A 5 -2.86 -21.92 -14.99
CA MET A 5 -3.65 -20.79 -14.51
C MET A 5 -3.78 -19.82 -15.69
N LYS A 6 -5.00 -19.57 -16.15
CA LYS A 6 -5.24 -18.61 -17.23
C LYS A 6 -5.04 -17.20 -16.67
N ARG A 7 -4.68 -16.23 -17.53
CA ARG A 7 -4.54 -14.82 -17.11
C ARG A 7 -5.82 -14.24 -16.51
N GLU A 8 -6.97 -14.77 -16.93
CA GLU A 8 -8.30 -14.44 -16.38
C GLU A 8 -8.51 -14.98 -14.95
N ASP A 9 -7.76 -15.99 -14.53
CA ASP A 9 -7.79 -16.54 -13.17
C ASP A 9 -6.91 -15.73 -12.18
N LEU A 10 -6.13 -14.75 -12.67
CA LEU A 10 -5.35 -13.81 -11.86
C LEU A 10 -6.18 -12.65 -11.29
N ASP A 11 -7.48 -12.59 -11.58
CA ASP A 11 -8.46 -11.71 -10.91
C ASP A 11 -8.65 -12.19 -9.45
N ILE A 12 -7.59 -12.11 -8.64
CA ILE A 12 -7.55 -12.68 -7.30
C ILE A 12 -8.25 -11.74 -6.34
N ASN A 13 -9.45 -12.14 -5.92
CA ASN A 13 -10.02 -11.77 -4.63
C ASN A 13 -9.19 -12.45 -3.53
N LYS A 14 -8.46 -11.66 -2.72
CA LYS A 14 -7.63 -12.19 -1.62
C LYS A 14 -8.02 -11.50 -0.32
N GLU A 15 -8.71 -12.23 0.54
CA GLU A 15 -9.15 -11.73 1.84
C GLU A 15 -7.98 -11.31 2.76
N LYS A 16 -8.15 -10.20 3.47
CA LYS A 16 -7.24 -9.65 4.48
C LYS A 16 -7.19 -10.60 5.66
N ARG A 17 -5.98 -10.93 6.13
CA ARG A 17 -5.77 -11.71 7.37
C ARG A 17 -6.28 -11.05 8.66
N SER A 18 -6.70 -9.79 8.64
CA SER A 18 -7.20 -9.06 9.81
C SER A 18 -8.59 -8.50 9.54
N ASN A 19 -9.57 -8.93 10.34
CA ASN A 19 -10.96 -8.50 10.31
C ASN A 19 -11.11 -6.97 10.44
N SER A 20 -11.16 -6.28 9.31
CA SER A 20 -11.90 -5.03 9.13
C SER A 20 -12.16 -4.88 7.63
N SER A 21 -13.38 -5.23 7.22
CA SER A 21 -14.04 -4.95 5.94
C SER A 21 -13.20 -4.17 4.92
N GLY A 22 -12.55 -4.89 4.01
CA GLY A 22 -11.87 -4.28 2.86
C GLY A 22 -10.51 -4.90 2.59
N SER A 23 -10.54 -6.01 1.87
CA SER A 23 -9.42 -6.47 1.06
C SER A 23 -10.03 -6.81 -0.27
N ASP A 24 -9.65 -6.07 -1.31
CA ASP A 24 -9.62 -6.56 -2.67
C ASP A 24 -8.73 -5.63 -3.48
N ILE A 25 -7.82 -6.23 -4.24
CA ILE A 25 -6.97 -5.54 -5.21
C ILE A 25 -7.39 -6.08 -6.55
N CYS A 26 -7.96 -5.25 -7.42
CA CYS A 26 -8.15 -5.64 -8.82
C CYS A 26 -6.84 -5.47 -9.58
N LEU A 27 -6.42 -6.51 -10.30
CA LEU A 27 -5.31 -6.41 -11.24
C LEU A 27 -5.83 -5.87 -12.56
N LEU A 28 -5.24 -4.79 -13.05
CA LEU A 28 -5.54 -4.29 -14.38
C LEU A 28 -4.56 -4.93 -15.37
N PRO A 29 -5.05 -5.57 -16.44
CA PRO A 29 -4.17 -6.17 -17.43
C PRO A 29 -3.32 -5.11 -18.11
N ASN A 30 -2.08 -5.50 -18.45
CA ASN A 30 -1.16 -4.66 -19.17
C ASN A 30 -1.56 -4.53 -20.66
N GLU A 31 -2.50 -3.63 -20.95
CA GLU A 31 -2.80 -3.19 -22.30
C GLU A 31 -2.30 -1.75 -22.48
N ALA A 32 -1.48 -1.51 -23.51
CA ALA A 32 -0.87 -0.20 -23.79
C ALA A 32 -1.89 0.94 -23.97
N LYS A 33 -3.17 0.62 -24.27
CA LYS A 33 -4.29 1.56 -24.34
C LYS A 33 -5.59 0.88 -23.89
N VAL A 34 -5.95 1.03 -22.63
CA VAL A 34 -7.26 0.59 -22.14
C VAL A 34 -8.34 1.57 -22.64
N GLY A 35 -9.31 1.07 -23.40
CA GLY A 35 -10.44 1.86 -23.89
C GLY A 35 -11.40 2.26 -22.76
N VAL A 36 -12.11 3.39 -22.92
CA VAL A 36 -13.06 3.91 -21.92
C VAL A 36 -14.20 2.93 -21.62
N ASN A 37 -14.63 2.15 -22.61
CA ASN A 37 -15.67 1.12 -22.43
C ASN A 37 -15.18 -0.01 -21.51
N THR A 38 -13.95 -0.50 -21.73
CA THR A 38 -13.32 -1.52 -20.90
C THR A 38 -13.12 -1.04 -19.46
N MET A 39 -12.67 0.22 -19.27
CA MET A 39 -12.54 0.84 -17.94
C MET A 39 -13.88 0.95 -17.21
N ARG A 40 -14.97 1.22 -17.94
CA ARG A 40 -16.32 1.28 -17.37
C ARG A 40 -16.74 -0.10 -16.86
N ASP A 41 -16.43 -1.15 -17.59
CA ASP A 41 -16.77 -2.52 -17.19
C ASP A 41 -15.93 -2.97 -15.98
N TYR A 42 -14.65 -2.62 -15.92
CA TYR A 42 -13.84 -2.84 -14.72
C TYR A 42 -14.39 -2.09 -13.51
N THR A 43 -14.74 -0.81 -13.65
CA THR A 43 -15.31 -0.02 -12.56
C THR A 43 -16.61 -0.63 -12.03
N LYS A 44 -17.48 -1.14 -12.92
CA LYS A 44 -18.72 -1.83 -12.52
C LYS A 44 -18.43 -3.11 -11.73
N ARG A 45 -17.47 -3.92 -12.17
CA ARG A 45 -17.05 -5.16 -11.48
C ARG A 45 -16.44 -4.84 -10.11
N MET A 46 -15.59 -3.82 -10.04
CA MET A 46 -15.01 -3.33 -8.78
C MET A 46 -16.11 -2.92 -7.80
N GLN A 47 -17.13 -2.18 -8.26
CA GLN A 47 -18.27 -1.80 -7.43
C GLN A 47 -19.08 -3.01 -6.94
N SER A 48 -19.38 -3.99 -7.79
CA SER A 48 -20.16 -5.16 -7.40
C SER A 48 -19.43 -6.06 -6.39
N GLN A 49 -18.10 -6.08 -6.46
CA GLN A 49 -17.24 -6.86 -5.57
C GLN A 49 -16.71 -6.05 -4.38
N ASN A 50 -17.15 -4.79 -4.22
CA ASN A 50 -16.71 -3.90 -3.13
C ASN A 50 -15.18 -3.69 -3.11
N VAL A 51 -14.57 -3.65 -4.30
CA VAL A 51 -13.13 -3.44 -4.51
C VAL A 51 -12.86 -1.97 -4.75
N PHE A 52 -12.00 -1.38 -3.94
CA PHE A 52 -11.68 0.06 -4.02
C PHE A 52 -10.24 0.35 -4.45
N ARG A 53 -9.43 -0.69 -4.62
CA ARG A 53 -8.02 -0.56 -4.99
C ARG A 53 -7.72 -1.38 -6.23
N ALA A 54 -7.07 -0.74 -7.20
CA ALA A 54 -6.50 -1.42 -8.35
C ALA A 54 -4.97 -1.30 -8.30
N ILE A 55 -4.28 -2.31 -8.80
CA ILE A 55 -2.83 -2.32 -9.01
C ILE A 55 -2.59 -2.74 -10.46
N LEU A 56 -1.63 -2.11 -11.11
CA LEU A 56 -1.23 -2.52 -12.46
C LEU A 56 -0.37 -3.78 -12.36
N GLU A 57 -0.54 -4.71 -13.28
CA GLU A 57 0.28 -5.93 -13.33
C GLU A 57 1.79 -5.61 -13.37
N GLU A 58 2.18 -4.54 -14.08
CA GLU A 58 3.57 -4.08 -14.16
C GLU A 58 4.17 -3.67 -12.81
N GLU A 59 3.36 -3.14 -11.89
CA GLU A 59 3.82 -2.74 -10.55
C GLU A 59 4.17 -3.95 -9.67
N LEU A 60 3.70 -5.15 -10.04
CA LEU A 60 3.96 -6.40 -9.31
C LEU A 60 5.13 -7.20 -9.87
N LEU A 61 5.67 -6.83 -11.04
CA LEU A 61 6.82 -7.50 -11.63
C LEU A 61 8.08 -7.42 -10.76
N VAL A 62 8.22 -6.34 -9.98
CA VAL A 62 9.36 -6.11 -9.10
C VAL A 62 8.87 -5.78 -7.70
N ASN A 63 9.33 -6.55 -6.70
CA ASN A 63 9.03 -6.23 -5.31
C ASN A 63 9.85 -5.03 -4.84
N ILE A 64 9.23 -3.85 -4.80
CA ILE A 64 9.88 -2.61 -4.36
C ILE A 64 10.43 -2.68 -2.92
N LYS A 65 9.89 -3.58 -2.07
CA LYS A 65 10.34 -3.75 -0.69
C LYS A 65 11.74 -4.38 -0.60
N GLU A 66 12.11 -5.20 -1.58
CA GLU A 66 13.39 -5.93 -1.57
C GLU A 66 14.55 -5.08 -2.10
N HIS A 67 14.25 -3.89 -2.61
CA HIS A 67 15.27 -2.99 -3.12
C HIS A 67 16.16 -2.45 -1.99
N VAL A 68 17.48 -2.46 -2.20
CA VAL A 68 18.49 -2.06 -1.19
C VAL A 68 18.29 -0.65 -0.62
N LEU A 69 17.79 0.28 -1.45
CA LEU A 69 17.54 1.67 -1.04
C LEU A 69 16.22 1.86 -0.28
N VAL A 70 15.36 0.83 -0.22
CA VAL A 70 14.05 0.93 0.45
C VAL A 70 14.19 0.41 1.88
N PRO A 71 14.09 1.28 2.90
CA PRO A 71 14.19 0.87 4.29
C PRO A 71 12.96 0.07 4.74
N ALA A 72 13.01 -0.48 5.96
CA ALA A 72 11.86 -1.17 6.53
C ALA A 72 10.78 -0.17 6.96
N HIS A 73 9.54 -0.41 6.52
CA HIS A 73 8.37 0.39 6.86
C HIS A 73 7.40 -0.42 7.72
N GLN A 74 6.93 0.17 8.82
CA GLN A 74 5.93 -0.40 9.72
C GLN A 74 4.78 0.59 9.89
N VAL A 75 3.57 0.15 9.57
CA VAL A 75 2.35 0.94 9.78
C VAL A 75 2.00 0.92 11.26
N LEU A 76 1.80 2.09 11.85
CA LEU A 76 1.42 2.20 13.26
C LEU A 76 -0.09 2.05 13.43
N THR A 77 -0.50 1.43 14.54
CA THR A 77 -1.90 1.41 14.97
C THR A 77 -2.32 2.78 15.50
N ASN A 78 -3.63 2.99 15.64
CA ASN A 78 -4.16 4.24 16.21
C ASN A 78 -3.69 4.48 17.66
N GLU A 79 -3.45 3.41 18.42
CA GLU A 79 -2.93 3.49 19.79
C GLU A 79 -1.45 3.89 19.78
N GLU A 80 -0.63 3.21 18.98
CA GLU A 80 0.79 3.54 18.82
C GLU A 80 1.00 4.97 18.32
N LYS A 81 0.15 5.42 17.38
CA LYS A 81 0.13 6.80 16.89
C LYS A 81 -0.14 7.79 18.03
N LYS A 82 -1.16 7.54 18.87
CA LYS A 82 -1.48 8.42 20.02
C LYS A 82 -0.33 8.47 21.02
N SER A 83 0.22 7.32 21.39
CA SER A 83 1.36 7.25 22.31
C SER A 83 2.60 7.97 21.76
N LEU A 84 2.83 7.90 20.46
CA LEU A 84 3.92 8.61 19.79
C LEU A 84 3.74 10.13 19.87
N LEU A 85 2.56 10.64 19.52
CA LEU A 85 2.27 12.07 19.56
C LEU A 85 2.38 12.62 20.99
N GLN A 86 1.93 11.84 21.98
CA GLN A 86 2.05 12.19 23.40
C GLN A 86 3.51 12.18 23.87
N ARG A 87 4.31 11.18 23.48
CA ARG A 87 5.71 11.04 23.90
C ARG A 87 6.58 12.19 23.41
N TYR A 88 6.36 12.66 22.18
CA TYR A 88 7.13 13.73 21.58
C TYR A 88 6.47 15.10 21.75
N THR A 89 5.26 15.17 22.32
CA THR A 89 4.47 16.40 22.48
C THR A 89 4.32 17.16 21.15
N VAL A 90 4.06 16.43 20.07
CA VAL A 90 3.92 16.98 18.71
C VAL A 90 2.53 16.73 18.14
N LYS A 91 2.08 17.63 17.26
CA LYS A 91 0.87 17.45 16.46
C LYS A 91 1.17 16.63 15.22
N GLU A 92 0.15 15.95 14.69
CA GLU A 92 0.24 15.15 13.45
C GLU A 92 0.77 15.95 12.27
N THR A 93 0.40 17.23 12.18
CA THR A 93 0.80 18.16 11.12
C THR A 93 2.28 18.53 11.13
N GLN A 94 2.96 18.33 12.26
CA GLN A 94 4.39 18.62 12.45
C GLN A 94 5.28 17.45 12.03
N LEU A 95 4.71 16.26 11.83
CA LEU A 95 5.46 15.11 11.31
C LEU A 95 5.79 15.33 9.83
N PRO A 96 6.97 14.88 9.36
CA PRO A 96 7.29 14.84 7.94
C PRO A 96 6.20 14.13 7.14
N ARG A 97 5.86 14.67 5.98
CA ARG A 97 4.74 14.21 5.17
C ARG A 97 5.18 13.13 4.17
N MET A 98 4.31 12.15 3.94
CA MET A 98 4.42 11.16 2.87
C MET A 98 3.17 11.22 2.02
N GLN A 99 3.33 11.26 0.70
CA GLN A 99 2.18 11.31 -0.21
C GLN A 99 1.51 9.95 -0.32
N VAL A 100 0.19 9.90 -0.45
CA VAL A 100 -0.55 8.66 -0.78
C VAL A 100 -0.09 8.05 -2.11
N VAL A 101 0.39 8.89 -3.05
CA VAL A 101 0.87 8.42 -4.35
C VAL A 101 2.26 7.78 -4.32
N ASP A 102 2.97 7.85 -3.19
CA ASP A 102 4.29 7.22 -3.02
C ASP A 102 4.21 5.70 -3.28
N PRO A 103 5.17 5.10 -4.00
CA PRO A 103 5.14 3.67 -4.31
C PRO A 103 5.02 2.78 -3.07
N VAL A 104 5.69 3.14 -1.96
CA VAL A 104 5.63 2.39 -0.70
C VAL A 104 4.26 2.57 -0.05
N ALA A 105 3.73 3.80 -0.06
CA ALA A 105 2.39 4.08 0.48
C ALA A 105 1.31 3.31 -0.30
N ARG A 106 1.43 3.30 -1.62
CA ARG A 106 0.58 2.49 -2.51
C ARG A 106 0.71 1.03 -2.13
N TYR A 107 1.92 0.46 -2.15
CA TYR A 107 2.18 -0.95 -1.85
C TYR A 107 1.47 -1.43 -0.56
N TYR A 108 1.69 -0.72 0.56
CA TYR A 108 1.05 -1.03 1.84
C TYR A 108 -0.44 -0.65 1.94
N GLY A 109 -0.99 0.05 0.95
CA GLY A 109 -2.38 0.50 0.94
C GLY A 109 -2.67 1.53 2.02
N LEU A 110 -1.75 2.48 2.20
CA LEU A 110 -1.88 3.49 3.25
C LEU A 110 -2.94 4.52 2.90
N SER A 111 -3.74 4.86 3.92
CA SER A 111 -4.74 5.92 3.85
C SER A 111 -4.24 7.20 4.50
N ARG A 112 -4.80 8.33 4.07
CA ARG A 112 -4.56 9.64 4.70
C ARG A 112 -4.81 9.57 6.20
N GLY A 113 -3.94 10.21 6.98
CA GLY A 113 -4.05 10.21 8.45
C GLY A 113 -3.27 9.10 9.16
N GLN A 114 -2.78 8.10 8.43
CA GLN A 114 -1.93 7.07 9.00
C GLN A 114 -0.49 7.57 9.20
N VAL A 115 0.22 6.93 10.14
CA VAL A 115 1.63 7.20 10.41
C VAL A 115 2.43 5.93 10.17
N VAL A 116 3.54 6.08 9.46
CA VAL A 116 4.49 4.99 9.20
C VAL A 116 5.79 5.26 9.92
N LYS A 117 6.27 4.22 10.61
CA LYS A 117 7.61 4.14 11.17
C LYS A 117 8.57 3.60 10.13
N ILE A 118 9.63 4.34 9.87
CA ILE A 118 10.68 3.99 8.91
C ILE A 118 11.94 3.71 9.69
N ILE A 119 12.52 2.53 9.48
CA ILE A 119 13.73 2.08 10.16
C ILE A 119 14.81 1.88 9.10
N ARG A 120 15.85 2.73 9.15
CA ARG A 120 17.01 2.64 8.26
C ARG A 120 18.27 2.26 9.03
N PRO A 121 19.20 1.49 8.44
CA PRO A 121 20.52 1.31 9.01
C PRO A 121 21.24 2.67 9.03
N SER A 122 22.03 2.91 10.08
CA SER A 122 22.83 4.13 10.23
C SER A 122 24.22 3.74 10.69
N GLU A 123 25.25 4.24 10.01
CA GLU A 123 26.65 3.92 10.34
C GLU A 123 27.04 4.45 11.72
N THR A 124 26.50 5.60 12.13
CA THR A 124 26.86 6.23 13.41
C THR A 124 26.08 5.67 14.60
N ALA A 125 24.79 5.38 14.42
CA ALA A 125 23.87 5.04 15.52
C ALA A 125 23.35 3.60 15.47
N GLY A 126 23.84 2.80 14.52
CA GLY A 126 23.32 1.47 14.18
C GLY A 126 21.98 1.54 13.45
N ARG A 127 20.96 2.17 14.05
CA ARG A 127 19.62 2.30 13.46
C ARG A 127 19.08 3.71 13.64
N TYR A 128 18.53 4.28 12.57
CA TYR A 128 17.81 5.54 12.60
C TYR A 128 16.32 5.30 12.36
N VAL A 129 15.50 5.83 13.26
CA VAL A 129 14.05 5.71 13.20
C VAL A 129 13.43 7.07 12.92
N THR A 130 12.55 7.13 11.91
CA THR A 130 11.76 8.32 11.61
C THR A 130 10.31 7.96 11.40
N TYR A 131 9.42 8.94 11.53
CA TYR A 131 7.99 8.78 11.41
C TYR A 131 7.45 9.73 10.36
N ARG A 132 6.62 9.22 9.46
CA ARG A 132 5.99 10.03 8.42
C ARG A 132 4.48 9.94 8.48
N TYR A 133 3.81 11.09 8.32
CA TYR A 133 2.36 11.22 8.28
C TYR A 133 1.86 11.23 6.83
N VAL A 134 0.87 10.39 6.54
CA VAL A 134 0.34 10.19 5.18
C VAL A 134 -0.70 11.26 4.83
N VAL A 135 -0.52 11.90 3.67
CA VAL A 135 -1.33 13.03 3.16
C VAL A 135 -1.77 12.79 1.72
#